data_AF-A0AAE4MIZ6-F1
#
_entry.id   AF-A0AAE4MIZ6-F1
#
_cell.length_a   1.000
_cell.length_b   1.000
_cell.length_c   1.000
_cell.angle_alpha   90.00
_cell.angle_beta   90.00
_cell.angle_gamma   90.00
#
_symmetry.space_group_name_H-M   'P 1'
#
loop_
_entity.id
_entity.type
_entity.pdbx_description
1 polymer ?
#
loop_
_entity_poly.entity_id
_entity_poly.type
_entity_poly.pdbx_seq_one_letter_code
_entity_poly.pdbx_strand_id
1 'polypeptide(L)'
;MMEPLTNIKIPDFQVFGKIRDLIYHDGPLLSHLISPTGEDYIFYWANVNEKYNKWIVFQTNQHQMNNYLNKIISLRTLMLNCCHGIAYSIDIDNDIEQHNVFAFDINTINPEYLPTEDSFYEFEIREYPTQAKKTKVHEYSQNKSENVQIKETNEKYDQDSENDKK
;
A
#
# COMPACT_ATOMS: atom_id res chain seq x y z
N MET A 1 -6.85 0.51 -30.96
CA MET A 1 -7.60 -0.59 -30.33
C MET A 1 -6.56 -1.50 -29.68
N MET A 2 -6.77 -1.94 -28.44
CA MET A 2 -5.84 -2.86 -27.78
C MET A 2 -6.06 -4.24 -28.39
N GLU A 3 -5.04 -4.79 -29.06
CA GLU A 3 -5.16 -6.07 -29.76
C GLU A 3 -4.75 -7.22 -28.83
N PRO A 4 -5.55 -8.30 -28.72
CA PRO A 4 -5.20 -9.47 -27.93
C PRO A 4 -3.93 -10.17 -28.44
N LEU A 5 -3.03 -10.53 -27.52
CA LEU A 5 -1.88 -11.37 -27.83
C LEU A 5 -2.30 -12.85 -27.92
N THR A 6 -1.95 -13.53 -29.01
CA THR A 6 -2.50 -14.85 -29.34
C THR A 6 -1.82 -16.06 -28.68
N ASN A 7 -0.78 -15.87 -27.87
CA ASN A 7 -0.01 -16.97 -27.24
C ASN A 7 0.39 -16.69 -25.78
N ILE A 8 -0.34 -15.81 -25.10
CA ILE A 8 -0.12 -15.54 -23.68
C ILE A 8 -1.13 -16.33 -22.87
N LYS A 9 -0.64 -17.14 -21.93
CA LYS A 9 -1.50 -17.77 -20.94
C LYS A 9 -2.03 -16.69 -20.01
N ILE A 10 -3.35 -16.56 -19.96
CA ILE A 10 -4.02 -15.65 -19.04
C ILE A 10 -3.97 -16.26 -17.62
N PRO A 11 -3.44 -15.55 -16.61
CA PRO A 11 -3.51 -15.98 -15.23
C PRO A 11 -4.96 -16.05 -14.74
N ASP A 12 -5.26 -17.01 -13.88
CA ASP A 12 -6.49 -16.98 -13.11
C ASP A 12 -6.31 -15.96 -11.97
N PHE A 13 -6.86 -14.76 -12.15
CA PHE A 13 -6.72 -13.69 -11.17
C PHE A 13 -7.55 -13.93 -9.90
N GLN A 14 -8.49 -14.88 -9.90
CA GLN A 14 -9.31 -15.18 -8.72
C GLN A 14 -8.52 -15.87 -7.61
N VAL A 15 -7.42 -16.56 -7.95
CA VAL A 15 -6.56 -17.23 -6.96
C VAL A 15 -5.47 -16.32 -6.40
N PHE A 16 -5.40 -15.06 -6.82
CA PHE A 16 -4.36 -14.13 -6.37
C PHE A 16 -4.70 -13.62 -4.97
N GLY A 17 -3.68 -13.54 -4.11
CA GLY A 17 -3.82 -12.96 -2.77
C GLY A 17 -3.80 -11.44 -2.84
N LYS A 18 -4.72 -10.76 -2.15
CA LYS A 18 -4.66 -9.31 -1.99
C LYS A 18 -3.70 -8.93 -0.86
N ILE A 19 -2.66 -8.13 -1.16
CA ILE A 19 -1.74 -7.60 -0.15
C ILE A 19 -2.32 -6.36 0.50
N ARG A 20 -2.73 -5.36 -0.30
CA ARG A 20 -3.30 -4.09 0.18
C ARG A 20 -4.02 -3.35 -0.93
N ASP A 21 -4.93 -2.48 -0.54
CA ASP A 21 -5.46 -1.44 -1.42
C ASP A 21 -4.54 -0.22 -1.28
N LEU A 22 -4.02 0.25 -2.41
CA LEU A 22 -3.12 1.40 -2.50
C LEU A 22 -3.91 2.70 -2.59
N ILE A 23 -5.00 2.72 -3.36
CA ILE A 23 -5.93 3.85 -3.46
C ILE A 23 -7.34 3.29 -3.30
N TYR A 24 -8.15 3.97 -2.47
CA TYR A 24 -9.49 3.52 -2.12
C TYR A 24 -10.44 4.70 -2.02
N HIS A 25 -11.58 4.63 -2.71
CA HIS A 25 -12.66 5.59 -2.62
C HIS A 25 -13.99 4.88 -2.94
N ASP A 26 -14.81 4.62 -1.92
CA ASP A 26 -16.04 3.78 -2.03
C ASP A 26 -15.82 2.42 -2.72
N GLY A 27 -14.58 1.92 -2.65
CA GLY A 27 -14.10 0.73 -3.33
C GLY A 27 -12.60 0.88 -3.65
N PRO A 28 -11.87 -0.23 -3.86
CA PRO A 28 -10.49 -0.13 -4.30
C PRO A 28 -10.43 0.44 -5.73
N LEU A 29 -9.58 1.44 -5.96
CA LEU A 29 -9.28 1.93 -7.31
C LEU A 29 -7.92 1.41 -7.80
N LEU A 30 -7.05 1.06 -6.85
CA LEU A 30 -5.74 0.51 -7.11
C LEU A 30 -5.38 -0.47 -5.99
N SER A 31 -5.11 -1.72 -6.33
CA SER A 31 -4.71 -2.76 -5.36
C SER A 31 -3.41 -3.43 -5.76
N HIS A 32 -2.67 -3.85 -4.76
CA HIS A 32 -1.48 -4.69 -4.88
C HIS A 32 -1.86 -6.13 -4.57
N LEU A 33 -1.67 -7.01 -5.56
CA LEU A 33 -1.93 -8.44 -5.48
C LEU A 33 -0.62 -9.23 -5.56
N ILE A 34 -0.66 -10.47 -5.10
CA ILE A 34 0.41 -11.45 -5.25
C ILE A 34 -0.12 -12.73 -5.90
N SER A 35 0.59 -13.22 -6.91
CA SER A 35 0.27 -14.49 -7.54
C SER A 35 0.56 -15.67 -6.58
N PRO A 36 0.05 -16.88 -6.88
CA PRO A 36 0.42 -18.10 -6.14
C PRO A 36 1.93 -18.42 -6.18
N THR A 37 2.64 -17.93 -7.18
CA THR A 37 4.09 -18.10 -7.36
C THR A 37 4.92 -16.98 -6.74
N GLY A 38 4.27 -15.94 -6.20
CA GLY A 38 4.92 -14.89 -5.42
C GLY A 38 5.28 -13.63 -6.21
N GLU A 39 4.82 -13.47 -7.45
CA GLU A 39 5.04 -12.24 -8.21
C GLU A 39 4.02 -11.16 -7.86
N ASP A 40 4.48 -9.91 -7.84
CA ASP A 40 3.67 -8.73 -7.55
C ASP A 40 2.87 -8.27 -8.77
N TYR A 41 1.58 -8.02 -8.56
CA TYR A 41 0.68 -7.47 -9.58
C TYR A 41 -0.03 -6.21 -9.08
N ILE A 42 -0.22 -5.27 -9.99
CA ILE A 42 -1.08 -4.11 -9.79
C ILE A 42 -2.42 -4.37 -10.46
N PHE A 43 -3.49 -4.11 -9.74
CA PHE A 43 -4.88 -4.18 -10.19
C PHE A 43 -5.46 -2.76 -10.20
N TYR A 44 -5.60 -2.16 -11.38
CA TYR A 44 -5.96 -0.75 -11.56
C TYR A 44 -7.33 -0.60 -12.22
N TRP A 45 -8.20 0.19 -11.61
CA TRP A 45 -9.49 0.56 -12.18
C TRP A 45 -9.29 1.67 -13.21
N ALA A 46 -9.53 1.36 -14.48
CA ALA A 46 -9.23 2.25 -15.59
C ALA A 46 -10.44 3.05 -16.07
N ASN A 47 -11.62 2.43 -16.11
CA ASN A 47 -12.86 3.09 -16.53
C ASN A 47 -14.09 2.30 -16.08
N VAL A 48 -15.27 2.89 -16.21
CA VAL A 48 -16.57 2.25 -16.00
C VAL A 48 -17.52 2.62 -17.13
N ASN A 49 -18.37 1.68 -17.52
CA ASN A 49 -19.53 1.92 -18.37
C ASN A 49 -20.80 1.33 -17.73
N GLU A 50 -21.93 1.38 -18.43
CA GLU A 50 -23.23 0.91 -17.90
C GLU A 50 -23.24 -0.57 -17.48
N LYS A 51 -22.34 -1.39 -18.05
CA LYS A 51 -22.34 -2.85 -17.86
C LYS A 51 -21.12 -3.36 -17.09
N TYR A 52 -19.96 -2.71 -17.26
CA TYR A 52 -18.69 -3.23 -16.81
C TYR A 52 -17.79 -2.15 -16.20
N ASN A 53 -17.05 -2.55 -15.17
CA ASN A 53 -15.83 -1.90 -14.73
C ASN A 53 -14.64 -2.47 -15.50
N LYS A 54 -13.88 -1.60 -16.16
CA LYS A 54 -12.68 -1.98 -16.89
C LYS A 54 -11.47 -1.88 -15.97
N TRP A 55 -10.79 -3.01 -15.82
CA TRP A 55 -9.57 -3.13 -15.04
C TRP A 55 -8.39 -3.43 -15.95
N ILE A 56 -7.25 -2.81 -15.62
CA ILE A 56 -5.95 -3.13 -16.20
C ILE A 56 -5.10 -3.75 -15.10
N VAL A 57 -4.54 -4.92 -15.41
CA VAL A 57 -3.71 -5.69 -14.50
C VAL A 57 -2.34 -5.86 -15.10
N PHE A 58 -1.28 -5.65 -14.33
CA PHE A 58 0.07 -5.83 -14.84
C PHE A 58 1.02 -6.25 -13.74
N GLN A 59 2.02 -7.02 -14.11
CA GLN A 59 3.06 -7.46 -13.19
C GLN A 59 4.07 -6.32 -12.96
N THR A 60 4.54 -6.20 -11.73
CA THR A 60 5.63 -5.31 -11.34
C THR A 60 6.69 -6.08 -10.56
N ASN A 61 7.80 -5.41 -10.25
CA ASN A 61 8.78 -5.90 -9.29
C ASN A 61 8.84 -4.99 -8.05
N GLN A 62 9.48 -5.50 -7.01
CA GLN A 62 9.65 -4.81 -5.74
C GLN A 62 10.34 -3.44 -5.87
N HIS A 63 11.31 -3.29 -6.77
CA HIS A 63 12.01 -2.02 -6.96
C HIS A 63 11.07 -0.93 -7.51
N GLN A 64 10.33 -1.24 -8.57
CA GLN A 64 9.37 -0.30 -9.16
C GLN A 64 8.22 0.02 -8.21
N MET A 65 7.71 -0.99 -7.49
CA MET A 65 6.68 -0.80 -6.46
C MET A 65 7.18 0.16 -5.37
N ASN A 66 8.39 -0.04 -4.86
CA ASN A 66 8.98 0.85 -3.85
C ASN A 66 9.17 2.28 -4.40
N ASN A 67 9.60 2.43 -5.66
CA ASN A 67 9.73 3.75 -6.27
C ASN A 67 8.37 4.45 -6.36
N TYR A 68 7.30 3.74 -6.71
CA TYR A 68 5.95 4.28 -6.74
C TYR A 68 5.48 4.71 -5.34
N LEU A 69 5.61 3.83 -4.34
CA LEU A 69 5.22 4.10 -2.95
C LEU A 69 6.00 5.27 -2.32
N ASN A 70 7.25 5.49 -2.75
CA ASN A 70 8.07 6.62 -2.32
C ASN A 70 7.91 7.86 -3.22
N LYS A 71 6.92 7.88 -4.13
CA LYS A 71 6.63 9.02 -5.03
C LYS A 71 7.78 9.37 -5.99
N ILE A 72 8.67 8.42 -6.26
CA ILE A 72 9.78 8.59 -7.21
C ILE A 72 9.27 8.46 -8.65
N ILE A 73 8.34 7.53 -8.89
CA ILE A 73 7.67 7.35 -10.19
C ILE A 73 6.16 7.44 -10.02
N SER A 74 5.44 7.91 -11.05
CA SER A 74 3.98 7.90 -11.08
C SER A 74 3.43 6.52 -11.44
N LEU A 75 2.13 6.30 -11.20
CA LEU A 75 1.43 5.07 -11.59
C LEU A 75 1.49 4.88 -13.11
N ARG A 76 1.40 5.97 -13.90
CA ARG A 76 1.59 5.91 -15.35
C ARG A 76 2.96 5.35 -15.72
N THR A 77 4.02 5.82 -15.06
CA THR A 77 5.39 5.34 -15.29
C THR A 77 5.55 3.88 -14.86
N LEU A 78 4.96 3.52 -13.71
CA LEU A 78 4.95 2.14 -13.21
C LEU A 78 4.27 1.19 -14.21
N MET A 79 3.11 1.58 -14.73
CA MET A 79 2.33 0.80 -15.69
C MET A 79 3.06 0.64 -17.03
N LEU A 80 3.54 1.74 -17.63
CA LEU A 80 4.21 1.70 -18.94
C LEU A 80 5.54 0.94 -18.92
N ASN A 81 6.15 0.78 -17.74
CA ASN A 81 7.37 0.00 -17.54
C ASN A 81 7.09 -1.34 -16.84
N CYS A 82 5.88 -1.89 -16.94
CA CYS A 82 5.53 -3.17 -16.33
C CYS A 82 6.45 -4.31 -16.81
N CYS A 83 6.50 -5.39 -16.02
CA CYS A 83 7.30 -6.55 -16.38
C CYS A 83 6.87 -7.12 -17.74
N HIS A 84 7.84 -7.40 -18.60
CA HIS A 84 7.66 -7.96 -19.94
C HIS A 84 6.86 -7.09 -20.92
N GLY A 85 6.46 -5.86 -20.55
CA GLY A 85 5.63 -4.99 -21.40
C GLY A 85 4.23 -5.54 -21.65
N ILE A 86 3.76 -6.47 -20.81
CA ILE A 86 2.46 -7.12 -20.95
C ILE A 86 1.53 -6.64 -19.84
N ALA A 87 0.32 -6.29 -20.23
CA ALA A 87 -0.78 -6.03 -19.33
C ALA A 87 -2.00 -6.87 -19.73
N TYR A 88 -2.97 -6.95 -18.83
CA TYR A 88 -4.21 -7.69 -19.01
C TYR A 88 -5.38 -6.75 -18.85
N SER A 89 -6.37 -6.89 -19.73
CA SER A 89 -7.65 -6.21 -19.64
C SER A 89 -8.67 -7.17 -19.05
N ILE A 90 -9.46 -6.71 -18.09
CA ILE A 90 -10.53 -7.51 -17.44
C ILE A 90 -11.76 -6.62 -17.33
N ASP A 91 -12.88 -7.05 -17.91
CA ASP A 91 -14.19 -6.45 -17.61
C ASP A 91 -14.78 -7.16 -16.39
N ILE A 92 -15.30 -6.42 -15.42
CA ILE A 92 -15.99 -6.96 -14.25
C ILE A 92 -17.39 -6.36 -14.18
N ASP A 93 -18.42 -7.20 -14.14
CA ASP A 93 -19.81 -6.75 -14.02
C ASP A 93 -20.24 -6.55 -12.56
N ASN A 94 -21.52 -6.25 -12.36
CA ASN A 94 -22.10 -6.01 -11.03
C ASN A 94 -22.18 -7.28 -10.17
N ASP A 95 -22.11 -8.46 -10.78
CA ASP A 95 -22.11 -9.76 -10.09
C ASP A 95 -20.67 -10.24 -9.79
N ILE A 96 -19.67 -9.39 -10.08
CA ILE A 96 -18.23 -9.65 -9.89
C ILE A 96 -17.70 -10.74 -10.85
N GLU A 97 -18.45 -11.06 -11.91
CA GLU A 97 -17.98 -11.99 -12.94
C GLU A 97 -16.97 -11.32 -13.88
N GLN A 98 -15.94 -12.07 -14.27
CA GLN A 98 -14.89 -11.58 -15.18
C GLN A 98 -15.27 -11.88 -16.63
N HIS A 99 -15.22 -10.86 -17.48
CA HIS A 99 -15.52 -10.91 -18.91
C HIS A 99 -14.36 -10.33 -19.72
N ASN A 100 -14.31 -10.69 -21.01
CA ASN A 100 -13.35 -10.15 -21.99
C ASN A 100 -11.91 -10.06 -21.46
N VAL A 101 -11.44 -11.16 -20.86
CA VAL A 101 -10.09 -11.21 -20.31
C VAL A 101 -9.10 -11.48 -21.43
N PHE A 102 -8.13 -10.58 -21.63
CA PHE A 102 -7.07 -10.78 -22.62
C PHE A 102 -5.79 -10.05 -22.23
N ALA A 103 -4.65 -10.57 -22.69
CA ALA A 103 -3.35 -9.92 -22.59
C ALA A 103 -3.11 -9.02 -23.80
N PHE A 104 -2.42 -7.91 -23.61
CA PHE A 104 -2.04 -6.96 -24.66
C PHE A 104 -0.66 -6.34 -24.39
N ASP A 105 -0.02 -5.81 -25.43
CA ASP A 105 1.22 -5.03 -25.29
C ASP A 105 0.89 -3.66 -24.70
N ILE A 106 1.53 -3.31 -23.58
CA ILE A 106 1.25 -2.07 -22.86
C ILE A 106 1.44 -0.82 -23.72
N ASN A 107 2.31 -0.85 -24.74
CA ASN A 107 2.52 0.27 -25.65
C ASN A 107 1.32 0.52 -26.58
N THR A 108 0.38 -0.42 -26.66
CA THR A 108 -0.86 -0.31 -27.46
C THR A 108 -2.08 0.09 -26.64
N ILE A 109 -1.89 0.37 -25.33
CA ILE A 109 -2.97 0.75 -24.43
C ILE A 109 -3.77 1.94 -24.99
N ASN A 110 -5.10 1.89 -24.84
CA ASN A 110 -5.92 3.05 -25.14
C ASN A 110 -5.51 4.21 -24.21
N PRO A 111 -5.16 5.40 -24.73
CA PRO A 111 -4.80 6.54 -23.90
C PRO A 111 -5.84 6.91 -22.83
N GLU A 112 -7.12 6.60 -23.04
CA GLU A 112 -8.19 6.85 -22.05
C GLU A 112 -8.05 5.99 -20.78
N TYR A 113 -7.30 4.88 -20.83
CA TYR A 113 -7.03 4.00 -19.69
C TYR A 113 -5.68 4.29 -19.03
N LEU A 114 -4.94 5.28 -19.52
CA LEU A 114 -3.68 5.68 -18.89
C LEU A 114 -3.96 6.53 -17.66
N PRO A 115 -3.33 6.23 -16.52
CA PRO A 115 -3.25 7.17 -15.41
C PRO A 115 -2.64 8.50 -15.86
N THR A 116 -2.96 9.58 -15.15
CA THR A 116 -2.35 10.89 -15.42
C THR A 116 -0.83 10.86 -15.20
N GLU A 117 -0.09 11.79 -15.80
CA GLU A 117 1.37 11.80 -15.68
C GLU A 117 1.85 12.03 -14.24
N ASP A 118 1.06 12.77 -13.46
CA ASP A 118 1.26 13.15 -12.06
C ASP A 118 0.58 12.22 -11.06
N SER A 119 0.16 11.03 -11.50
CA SER A 119 -0.45 9.98 -10.66
C SER A 119 0.54 9.34 -9.67
N PHE A 120 1.24 10.14 -8.87
CA PHE A 120 2.11 9.66 -7.80
C PHE A 120 1.29 9.06 -6.67
N TYR A 121 1.92 8.16 -5.91
CA TYR A 121 1.24 7.56 -4.76
C TYR A 121 0.83 8.62 -3.74
N GLU A 122 -0.46 8.67 -3.43
CA GLU A 122 -1.01 9.48 -2.36
C GLU A 122 -1.48 8.56 -1.24
N PHE A 123 -0.84 8.69 -0.08
CA PHE A 123 -1.24 7.93 1.10
C PHE A 123 -2.37 8.67 1.79
N GLU A 124 -3.55 8.06 1.81
CA GLU A 124 -4.65 8.51 2.65
C GLU A 124 -4.66 7.74 3.97
N ILE A 125 -4.59 8.46 5.09
CA ILE A 125 -4.84 7.90 6.41
C ILE A 125 -6.33 7.57 6.49
N ARG A 126 -6.66 6.29 6.52
CA ARG A 126 -8.04 5.86 6.82
C ARG A 126 -8.37 6.15 8.28
N GLU A 127 -9.27 7.11 8.53
CA GLU A 127 -10.02 7.11 9.77
C GLU A 127 -11.04 5.97 9.72
N TYR A 128 -10.65 4.79 10.20
CA TYR A 128 -11.65 3.79 10.54
C TYR A 128 -12.50 4.40 11.66
N PRO A 129 -13.84 4.44 11.56
CA PRO A 129 -14.66 4.71 12.73
C PRO A 129 -14.30 3.62 13.73
N THR A 130 -13.55 4.02 14.76
CA THR A 130 -13.20 3.14 15.86
C THR A 130 -14.51 2.63 16.39
N GLN A 131 -14.82 1.35 16.18
CA GLN A 131 -15.76 0.67 17.06
C GLN A 131 -15.04 0.57 18.41
N ALA A 132 -15.06 1.69 19.14
CA ALA A 132 -14.75 1.73 20.55
C ALA A 132 -15.81 0.84 21.21
N LYS A 133 -15.53 -0.47 21.27
CA LYS A 133 -16.06 -1.30 22.34
C LYS A 133 -15.73 -0.52 23.60
N LYS A 134 -16.78 -0.02 24.27
CA LYS A 134 -16.71 0.49 25.64
C LYS A 134 -16.31 -0.67 26.54
N THR A 135 -15.04 -1.07 26.48
CA THR A 135 -14.44 -1.83 27.56
C THR A 135 -14.22 -0.79 28.65
N LYS A 136 -15.01 -0.88 29.72
CA LYS A 136 -14.72 -0.18 30.97
C LYS A 136 -13.27 -0.45 31.30
N VAL A 137 -12.43 0.59 31.23
CA VAL A 137 -11.07 0.54 31.77
C VAL A 137 -11.26 0.42 33.28
N HIS A 138 -11.12 -0.80 33.78
CA HIS A 138 -10.96 -1.04 35.21
C HIS A 138 -9.61 -0.45 35.62
N GLU A 139 -9.61 0.28 36.72
CA GLU A 139 -8.55 1.14 37.22
C GLU A 139 -7.17 0.46 37.25
N TYR A 140 -6.19 1.09 36.61
CA TYR A 140 -4.79 1.00 36.99
C TYR A 140 -4.16 2.39 36.87
N SER A 141 -4.52 3.28 37.81
CA SER A 141 -3.83 4.55 38.06
C SER A 141 -4.11 5.03 39.48
N GLN A 142 -3.74 4.21 40.47
CA GLN A 142 -3.51 4.61 41.85
C GLN A 142 -2.26 3.84 42.29
N ASN A 143 -1.07 4.36 41.94
CA ASN A 143 0.20 4.21 42.65
C ASN A 143 1.34 4.81 41.80
N LYS A 144 1.30 6.13 41.64
CA LYS A 144 2.51 6.93 41.39
C LYS A 144 2.37 8.30 42.02
N SER A 145 2.29 8.30 43.35
CA SER A 145 2.53 9.48 44.17
C SER A 145 2.89 8.99 45.57
N GLU A 146 4.19 8.81 45.82
CA GLU A 146 4.83 9.06 47.11
C GLU A 146 6.31 8.67 47.00
N ASN A 147 7.15 9.66 46.70
CA ASN A 147 8.44 9.94 47.35
C ASN A 147 9.30 10.85 46.48
N VAL A 148 8.91 12.12 46.41
CA VAL A 148 9.87 13.23 46.28
C VAL A 148 9.50 14.20 47.40
N GLN A 149 10.03 13.96 48.60
CA GLN A 149 10.16 15.01 49.61
C GLN A 149 11.52 15.67 49.42
N ILE A 150 11.48 16.95 49.07
CA ILE A 150 12.61 17.87 49.16
C ILE A 150 12.82 18.15 50.65
N LYS A 151 14.04 17.94 51.15
CA LYS A 151 14.56 18.68 52.31
C LYS A 151 15.82 19.41 51.87
N GLU A 152 15.77 20.73 52.04
CA GLU A 152 16.83 21.69 51.78
C GLU A 152 17.97 21.58 52.82
N THR A 153 19.16 21.96 52.34
CA THR A 153 20.24 22.69 53.04
C THR A 153 20.91 22.08 54.27
N ASN A 154 22.23 21.86 54.20
CA ASN A 154 23.23 22.83 54.64
C ASN A 154 24.66 22.27 54.61
N GLU A 155 25.60 23.14 54.18
CA GLU A 155 27.01 23.26 54.63
C GLU A 155 27.96 22.06 54.42
N LYS A 156 29.27 22.16 54.18
CA LYS A 156 30.30 23.19 53.92
C LYS A 156 31.56 22.35 53.56
N TYR A 157 32.53 22.96 52.86
CA TYR A 157 33.99 22.87 53.03
C TYR A 157 34.54 21.75 53.96
N ASP A 158 35.60 20.99 53.67
CA ASP A 158 36.86 21.36 53.04
C ASP A 158 37.68 20.12 52.63
N GLN A 159 38.77 20.42 51.92
CA GLN A 159 39.95 19.64 51.58
C GLN A 159 40.48 18.75 52.72
N ASP A 160 41.06 17.59 52.41
CA ASP A 160 42.51 17.44 52.50
C ASP A 160 43.01 16.06 52.02
N SER A 161 44.15 16.15 51.33
CA SER A 161 45.09 15.10 50.97
C SER A 161 45.70 14.41 52.18
N GLU A 162 46.06 13.13 52.03
CA GLU A 162 47.37 12.53 52.35
C GLU A 162 47.20 11.00 52.44
N ASN A 163 47.83 10.25 51.53
CA ASN A 163 49.16 9.66 51.68
C ASN A 163 49.27 8.55 52.75
N ASP A 164 49.91 7.48 52.27
CA ASP A 164 50.87 6.63 52.97
C ASP A 164 50.43 5.38 53.75
N LYS A 165 51.05 4.29 53.30
CA LYS A 165 51.59 3.13 54.05
C LYS A 165 50.52 2.15 54.57
N LYS A 166 50.62 0.85 54.35
CA LYS A 166 51.81 -0.03 54.25
C LYS A 166 51.36 -1.40 53.75
#